data_AF-Q6AMU3-F1
#
_entry.id   AF-Q6AMU3-F1
#
_cell.length_a   1.000
_cell.length_b   1.000
_cell.length_c   1.000
_cell.angle_alpha   90.00
_cell.angle_beta   90.00
_cell.angle_gamma   90.00
#
_symmetry.space_group_name_H-M   'P 1'
#
loop_
_entity.id
_entity.type
_entity.pdbx_description
1 polymer ?
#
loop_
_entity_poly.entity_id
_entity_poly.type
_entity_poly.pdbx_seq_one_letter_code
_entity_poly.pdbx_strand_id
1 'polypeptide(L)'
;MTGLFPKRFKTMTASLEDLTDKISDVSPIELLNILSKEHDLPRVIPIDVEKIASILGIKISRSLDPDFCEDENISLYDVGCISYKNRQPLIWLNPLEHTYKTRERFTLAHEIGHYIKHILPSPDQKIFVDTGKSISRSKSYGNTLEFEANKFAAILLMPRSLVQKQAERIRDEEDTITNSCLIEKLATIFDVSIQSMTYRFKNLDL
;
A
#
# COMPACT_ATOMS: atom_id res chain seq x y z
N MET A 1 9.09 41.99 -29.72
CA MET A 1 7.70 41.50 -29.54
C MET A 1 7.76 40.07 -29.07
N THR A 2 7.24 39.84 -27.87
CA THR A 2 7.31 38.63 -27.05
C THR A 2 6.39 37.53 -27.58
N GLY A 3 6.98 36.43 -28.08
CA GLY A 3 6.27 35.18 -28.32
C GLY A 3 6.22 34.36 -27.04
N LEU A 4 5.23 34.63 -26.19
CA LEU A 4 4.95 33.82 -25.00
C LEU A 4 4.22 32.54 -25.46
N PHE A 5 4.95 31.43 -25.56
CA PHE A 5 4.33 30.12 -25.77
C PHE A 5 3.44 29.78 -24.57
N PRO A 6 2.18 29.36 -24.76
CA PRO A 6 1.37 28.91 -23.64
C PRO A 6 1.97 27.61 -23.09
N LYS A 7 2.31 27.60 -21.80
CA LYS A 7 2.56 26.36 -21.07
C LYS A 7 1.30 25.51 -21.19
N ARG A 8 1.40 24.38 -21.90
CA ARG A 8 0.33 23.39 -22.02
C ARG A 8 -0.03 22.91 -20.61
N PHE A 9 -1.18 23.35 -20.11
CA PHE A 9 -1.78 22.75 -18.92
C PHE A 9 -2.27 21.36 -19.31
N LYS A 10 -1.60 20.29 -18.84
CA LYS A 10 -2.20 18.95 -18.86
C LYS A 10 -3.46 19.02 -17.98
N THR A 11 -4.59 18.54 -18.48
CA THR A 11 -5.78 18.36 -17.65
C THR A 11 -5.45 17.36 -16.53
N MET A 12 -6.05 17.52 -15.34
CA MET A 12 -5.81 16.59 -14.22
C MET A 12 -6.05 15.12 -14.62
N THR A 13 -7.01 14.88 -15.51
CA THR A 13 -7.32 13.56 -16.06
C THR A 13 -6.17 12.98 -16.90
N ALA A 14 -5.56 13.77 -17.79
CA ALA A 14 -4.41 13.33 -18.57
C ALA A 14 -3.21 13.02 -17.65
N SER A 15 -2.98 13.86 -16.64
CA SER A 15 -1.89 13.66 -15.67
C SER A 15 -2.03 12.40 -14.82
N LEU A 16 -3.25 11.97 -14.51
CA LEU A 16 -3.52 10.73 -13.77
C LEU A 16 -3.33 9.51 -14.67
N GLU A 17 -3.80 9.54 -15.91
CA GLU A 17 -3.61 8.45 -16.88
C GLU A 17 -2.10 8.21 -17.16
N ASP A 18 -1.34 9.29 -17.36
CA ASP A 18 0.12 9.17 -17.53
C ASP A 18 0.81 8.57 -16.29
N LEU A 19 0.31 8.87 -15.09
CA LEU A 19 0.85 8.33 -13.85
C LEU A 19 0.52 6.84 -13.72
N THR A 20 -0.72 6.43 -14.02
CA THR A 20 -1.13 5.03 -13.95
C THR A 20 -0.32 4.14 -14.89
N ASP A 21 -0.01 4.63 -16.10
CA ASP A 21 0.84 3.90 -17.05
C ASP A 21 2.27 3.73 -16.51
N LYS A 22 2.84 4.77 -15.87
CA LYS A 22 4.19 4.73 -15.30
C LYS A 22 4.33 3.79 -14.11
N ILE A 23 3.27 3.63 -13.32
CA ILE A 23 3.32 2.84 -12.08
C ILE A 23 2.74 1.42 -12.26
N SER A 24 2.23 1.07 -13.44
CA SER A 24 1.73 -0.28 -13.70
C SER A 24 2.83 -1.32 -13.44
N ASP A 25 2.54 -2.28 -12.56
CA ASP A 25 3.42 -3.40 -12.18
C ASP A 25 4.74 -3.04 -11.44
N VAL A 26 4.96 -1.76 -11.08
CA VAL A 26 6.22 -1.34 -10.43
C VAL A 26 6.38 -1.88 -9.02
N SER A 27 7.62 -1.96 -8.53
CA SER A 27 7.88 -2.31 -7.13
C SER A 27 7.50 -1.18 -6.16
N PRO A 28 7.31 -1.46 -4.85
CA PRO A 28 7.03 -0.41 -3.87
C PRO A 28 8.11 0.68 -3.79
N ILE A 29 9.37 0.32 -4.01
CA ILE A 29 10.47 1.29 -3.97
C ILE A 29 10.45 2.20 -5.20
N GLU A 30 10.14 1.65 -6.38
CA GLU A 30 9.94 2.42 -7.59
C GLU A 30 8.73 3.35 -7.47
N LEU A 31 7.62 2.87 -6.91
CA LEU A 31 6.46 3.69 -6.59
C LEU A 31 6.87 4.89 -5.72
N LEU A 32 7.51 4.64 -4.57
CA LEU A 32 7.97 5.71 -3.68
C LEU A 32 8.90 6.69 -4.39
N ASN A 33 9.78 6.20 -5.27
CA ASN A 33 10.69 7.04 -6.05
C ASN A 33 9.95 7.96 -7.01
N ILE A 34 8.99 7.42 -7.78
CA ILE A 34 8.16 8.18 -8.73
C ILE A 34 7.35 9.23 -7.97
N LEU A 35 6.62 8.82 -6.93
CA LEU A 35 5.74 9.72 -6.18
C LEU A 35 6.51 10.82 -5.44
N SER A 36 7.70 10.51 -4.90
CA SER A 36 8.55 11.54 -4.26
C SER A 36 9.07 12.57 -5.25
N LYS A 37 9.36 12.15 -6.49
CA LYS A 37 9.98 13.01 -7.50
C LYS A 37 8.96 13.86 -8.25
N GLU A 38 7.78 13.31 -8.50
CA GLU A 38 6.77 13.92 -9.38
C GLU A 38 5.55 14.47 -8.65
N HIS A 39 5.32 14.06 -7.39
CA HIS A 39 4.07 14.35 -6.66
C HIS A 39 4.29 14.76 -5.18
N ASP A 40 5.47 15.24 -4.82
CA ASP A 40 5.80 15.78 -3.49
C ASP A 40 5.43 14.84 -2.33
N LEU A 41 5.58 13.52 -2.52
CA LEU A 41 5.47 12.56 -1.43
C LEU A 41 6.72 12.67 -0.52
N PRO A 42 6.58 13.00 0.77
CA PRO A 42 7.72 13.10 1.67
C PRO A 42 8.37 11.73 1.90
N ARG A 43 9.71 11.68 1.86
CA ARG A 43 10.49 10.47 2.21
C ARG A 43 10.77 10.40 3.71
N VAL A 44 9.69 10.29 4.48
CA VAL A 44 9.74 10.18 5.94
C VAL A 44 9.07 8.88 6.37
N ILE A 45 9.43 8.43 7.58
CA ILE A 45 8.74 7.35 8.27
C ILE A 45 7.94 7.94 9.44
N PRO A 46 6.73 7.44 9.71
CA PRO A 46 6.02 6.40 8.96
C PRO A 46 5.56 6.90 7.58
N ILE A 47 5.52 5.99 6.58
CA ILE A 47 5.09 6.33 5.22
C ILE A 47 3.59 6.61 5.20
N ASP A 48 3.21 7.71 4.55
CA ASP A 48 1.81 8.14 4.46
C ASP A 48 1.07 7.43 3.31
N VAL A 49 0.44 6.31 3.65
CA VAL A 49 -0.32 5.47 2.70
C VAL A 49 -1.61 6.13 2.22
N GLU A 50 -2.22 7.02 2.99
CA GLU A 50 -3.40 7.77 2.54
C GLU A 50 -3.01 8.84 1.51
N LYS A 51 -1.87 9.53 1.72
CA LYS A 51 -1.34 10.44 0.72
C LYS A 51 -0.95 9.71 -0.57
N ILE A 52 -0.39 8.50 -0.48
CA ILE A 52 -0.16 7.65 -1.66
C ILE A 52 -1.48 7.39 -2.38
N ALA A 53 -2.51 6.87 -1.69
CA ALA A 53 -3.81 6.60 -2.28
C ALA A 53 -4.41 7.86 -2.95
N SER A 54 -4.32 9.01 -2.28
CA SER A 54 -4.78 10.30 -2.80
C SER A 54 -4.06 10.71 -4.09
N ILE A 55 -2.72 10.60 -4.15
CA ILE A 55 -1.94 10.90 -5.36
C ILE A 55 -2.32 9.97 -6.51
N LEU A 56 -2.58 8.69 -6.19
CA LEU A 56 -3.00 7.68 -7.16
C LEU A 56 -4.47 7.82 -7.60
N GLY A 57 -5.21 8.80 -7.08
CA GLY A 57 -6.63 9.01 -7.39
C GLY A 57 -7.55 7.93 -6.82
N ILE A 58 -7.08 7.16 -5.83
CA ILE A 58 -7.83 6.10 -5.17
C ILE A 58 -8.74 6.70 -4.10
N LYS A 59 -10.05 6.44 -4.21
CA LYS A 59 -11.01 6.78 -3.16
C LYS A 59 -10.93 5.76 -2.04
N ILE A 60 -10.97 6.23 -0.79
CA ILE A 60 -11.01 5.35 0.38
C ILE A 60 -12.40 5.47 1.02
N SER A 61 -13.06 4.34 1.23
CA SER A 61 -14.31 4.23 1.98
C SER A 61 -14.09 3.39 3.24
N ARG A 62 -14.71 3.83 4.34
CA ARG A 62 -14.77 3.10 5.61
C ARG A 62 -16.23 2.91 6.05
N SER A 63 -17.15 2.94 5.09
CA SER A 63 -18.57 2.78 5.35
C SER A 63 -18.87 1.38 5.85
N LEU A 64 -19.85 1.25 6.74
CA LEU A 64 -20.45 -0.05 7.10
C LEU A 64 -21.37 -0.59 5.99
N ASP A 65 -21.71 0.26 5.03
CA ASP A 65 -22.57 -0.09 3.90
C ASP A 65 -21.78 -0.87 2.84
N PRO A 66 -22.11 -2.15 2.57
CA PRO A 66 -21.45 -2.95 1.55
C PRO A 66 -21.82 -2.54 0.11
N ASP A 67 -22.87 -1.73 -0.09
CA ASP A 67 -23.34 -1.32 -1.43
C ASP A 67 -22.31 -0.47 -2.21
N PHE A 68 -21.21 -0.06 -1.57
CA PHE A 68 -20.09 0.63 -2.22
C PHE A 68 -19.34 -0.23 -3.24
N CYS A 69 -19.42 -1.55 -3.09
CA CYS A 69 -18.95 -2.48 -4.09
C CYS A 69 -20.20 -3.19 -4.61
N GLU A 70 -20.72 -2.76 -5.77
CA GLU A 70 -21.92 -3.36 -6.38
C GLU A 70 -21.68 -4.82 -6.87
N ASP A 71 -20.88 -5.59 -6.14
CA ASP A 71 -20.54 -6.98 -6.38
C ASP A 71 -21.01 -7.79 -5.17
N GLU A 72 -21.93 -8.72 -5.41
CA GLU A 72 -22.65 -9.51 -4.38
C GLU A 72 -21.74 -10.42 -3.54
N ASN A 73 -20.42 -10.40 -3.80
CA ASN A 73 -19.43 -11.28 -3.19
C ASN A 73 -18.67 -10.65 -2.01
N ILE A 74 -18.89 -9.37 -1.68
CA ILE A 74 -18.26 -8.74 -0.51
C ILE A 74 -19.17 -8.92 0.71
N SER A 75 -18.59 -9.49 1.76
CA SER A 75 -19.25 -9.77 3.01
C SER A 75 -18.69 -8.91 4.14
N LEU A 76 -19.47 -8.72 5.21
CA LEU A 76 -19.01 -8.05 6.44
C LEU A 76 -17.87 -8.80 7.17
N TYR A 77 -17.48 -9.99 6.70
CA TYR A 77 -16.35 -10.75 7.23
C TYR A 77 -15.03 -10.48 6.48
N ASP A 78 -15.08 -9.72 5.38
CA ASP A 78 -13.89 -9.37 4.61
C ASP A 78 -13.16 -8.21 5.30
N VAL A 79 -11.84 -8.19 5.18
CA VAL A 79 -11.00 -7.19 5.87
C VAL A 79 -10.94 -5.90 5.05
N GLY A 80 -10.83 -6.02 3.73
CA GLY A 80 -10.81 -4.90 2.80
C GLY A 80 -11.01 -5.38 1.36
N CYS A 81 -11.12 -4.43 0.45
CA CYS A 81 -11.16 -4.72 -0.97
C CYS A 81 -10.70 -3.52 -1.81
N ILE A 82 -10.23 -3.80 -3.03
CA ILE A 82 -10.00 -2.81 -4.08
C ILE A 82 -10.89 -3.12 -5.28
N SER A 83 -11.59 -2.10 -5.76
CA SER A 83 -12.36 -2.14 -6.99
C SER A 83 -11.95 -1.02 -7.95
N TYR A 84 -12.13 -1.27 -9.24
CA TYR A 84 -11.86 -0.34 -10.31
C TYR A 84 -13.02 -0.35 -11.31
N LYS A 85 -13.94 0.61 -11.14
CA LYS A 85 -15.12 0.78 -11.98
C LYS A 85 -15.14 2.18 -12.57
N ASN A 86 -15.55 2.32 -13.83
CA ASN A 86 -15.68 3.63 -14.50
C ASN A 86 -14.42 4.53 -14.39
N ARG A 87 -13.23 3.93 -14.51
CA ARG A 87 -11.92 4.59 -14.35
C ARG A 87 -11.67 5.21 -12.97
N GLN A 88 -12.37 4.72 -11.94
CA GLN A 88 -12.21 5.18 -10.56
C GLN A 88 -11.79 3.99 -9.69
N PRO A 89 -10.57 3.99 -9.14
CA PRO A 89 -10.20 3.04 -8.12
C PRO A 89 -10.83 3.44 -6.78
N LEU A 90 -11.35 2.44 -6.06
CA LEU A 90 -11.94 2.57 -4.74
C LEU A 90 -11.45 1.44 -3.84
N ILE A 91 -10.83 1.81 -2.73
CA ILE A 91 -10.51 0.92 -1.62
C ILE A 91 -11.61 1.05 -0.58
N TRP A 92 -12.15 -0.09 -0.15
CA TRP A 92 -12.98 -0.17 1.03
C TRP A 92 -12.22 -0.90 2.13
N LEU A 93 -12.28 -0.35 3.34
CA LEU A 93 -11.69 -0.92 4.54
C LEU A 93 -12.83 -1.21 5.50
N ASN A 94 -12.98 -2.47 5.92
CA ASN A 94 -14.04 -2.84 6.85
C ASN A 94 -13.78 -2.19 8.23
N PRO A 95 -14.60 -1.24 8.68
CA PRO A 95 -14.35 -0.53 9.94
C PRO A 95 -14.43 -1.46 11.16
N LEU A 96 -15.12 -2.60 11.07
CA LEU A 96 -15.23 -3.58 12.16
C LEU A 96 -13.94 -4.40 12.34
N GLU A 97 -13.19 -4.60 11.26
CA GLU A 97 -11.92 -5.32 11.29
C GLU A 97 -10.73 -4.40 11.65
N HIS A 98 -10.89 -3.08 11.59
CA HIS A 98 -9.81 -2.12 11.75
C HIS A 98 -9.81 -1.39 13.09
N THR A 99 -9.92 -2.15 14.19
CA THR A 99 -9.85 -1.59 15.56
C THR A 99 -8.48 -1.01 15.92
N TYR A 100 -7.41 -1.42 15.21
CA TYR A 100 -6.06 -0.89 15.36
C TYR A 100 -5.60 -0.16 14.09
N LYS A 101 -5.09 1.06 14.25
CA LYS A 101 -4.58 1.88 13.14
C LYS A 101 -3.49 1.18 12.33
N THR A 102 -2.61 0.42 12.98
CA THR A 102 -1.53 -0.32 12.32
C THR A 102 -2.06 -1.43 11.39
N ARG A 103 -3.20 -2.05 11.74
CA ARG A 103 -3.88 -3.02 10.87
C ARG A 103 -4.47 -2.31 9.65
N GLU A 104 -5.18 -1.20 9.87
CA GLU A 104 -5.76 -0.41 8.78
C GLU A 104 -4.69 0.07 7.78
N ARG A 105 -3.56 0.58 8.29
CA ARG A 105 -2.43 1.00 7.46
C ARG A 105 -1.87 -0.15 6.62
N PHE A 106 -1.79 -1.35 7.19
CA PHE A 106 -1.32 -2.53 6.45
C PHE A 106 -2.31 -2.94 5.38
N THR A 107 -3.60 -3.03 5.71
CA THR A 107 -4.66 -3.35 4.73
C THR A 107 -4.69 -2.32 3.61
N LEU A 108 -4.65 -1.03 3.90
CA LEU A 108 -4.60 0.01 2.86
C LEU A 108 -3.37 -0.15 1.95
N ALA A 109 -2.19 -0.44 2.50
CA ALA A 109 -0.98 -0.71 1.72
C ALA A 109 -1.10 -1.99 0.88
N HIS A 110 -1.80 -3.01 1.39
CA HIS A 110 -2.08 -4.26 0.71
C HIS A 110 -2.99 -4.02 -0.51
N GLU A 111 -4.10 -3.29 -0.33
CA GLU A 111 -5.03 -2.96 -1.41
C GLU A 111 -4.38 -2.06 -2.49
N ILE A 112 -3.50 -1.14 -2.09
CA ILE A 112 -2.65 -0.40 -3.05
C ILE A 112 -1.76 -1.35 -3.85
N GLY A 113 -1.23 -2.40 -3.21
CA GLY A 113 -0.47 -3.46 -3.88
C GLY A 113 -1.28 -4.18 -4.95
N HIS A 114 -2.52 -4.59 -4.63
CA HIS A 114 -3.43 -5.17 -5.60
C HIS A 114 -3.73 -4.21 -6.77
N TYR A 115 -3.97 -2.93 -6.49
CA TYR A 115 -4.19 -1.94 -7.54
C TYR A 115 -3.01 -1.86 -8.52
N ILE A 116 -1.80 -1.73 -7.98
CA ILE A 116 -0.58 -1.52 -8.78
C ILE A 116 -0.15 -2.78 -9.54
N LYS A 117 -0.21 -3.94 -8.89
CA LYS A 117 0.34 -5.20 -9.42
C LYS A 117 -0.67 -5.98 -10.25
N HIS A 118 -1.96 -5.85 -10.00
CA HIS A 118 -2.96 -6.74 -10.61
C HIS A 118 -4.02 -6.00 -11.41
N ILE A 119 -4.48 -4.82 -10.95
CA ILE A 119 -5.51 -4.06 -11.68
C ILE A 119 -4.91 -3.24 -12.82
N LEU A 120 -3.87 -2.43 -12.56
CA LEU A 120 -3.26 -1.59 -13.59
C LEU A 120 -2.71 -2.39 -14.79
N PRO A 121 -2.00 -3.52 -14.59
CA PRO A 121 -1.46 -4.29 -15.72
C PRO A 121 -2.53 -5.07 -16.48
N SER A 122 -3.70 -5.29 -15.88
CA SER A 122 -4.80 -6.09 -16.43
C SER A 122 -6.13 -5.38 -16.18
N PRO A 123 -6.47 -4.33 -16.94
CA PRO A 123 -7.67 -3.51 -16.70
C PRO A 123 -8.99 -4.27 -16.84
N ASP A 124 -8.95 -5.49 -17.39
CA ASP A 124 -10.07 -6.42 -17.44
C ASP A 124 -10.35 -7.10 -16.08
N GLN A 125 -9.37 -7.16 -15.17
CA GLN A 125 -9.51 -7.59 -13.79
C GLN A 125 -9.82 -6.38 -12.90
N LYS A 126 -11.09 -6.21 -12.55
CA LYS A 126 -11.59 -4.96 -11.97
C LYS A 126 -11.75 -4.98 -10.46
N ILE A 127 -11.75 -6.14 -9.80
CA ILE A 127 -12.10 -6.25 -8.39
C ILE A 127 -11.26 -7.35 -7.72
N PHE A 128 -10.72 -7.04 -6.54
CA PHE A 128 -10.08 -7.97 -5.60
C PHE A 128 -10.69 -7.79 -4.21
N VAL A 129 -10.90 -8.90 -3.49
CA VAL A 129 -11.56 -8.93 -2.17
C VAL A 129 -10.69 -9.74 -1.21
N ASP A 130 -10.18 -9.11 -0.14
CA ASP A 130 -9.43 -9.79 0.92
C ASP A 130 -10.39 -10.34 1.98
N THR A 131 -10.56 -11.66 1.94
CA THR A 131 -11.45 -12.41 2.84
C THR A 131 -10.82 -12.78 4.20
N GLY A 132 -9.53 -12.46 4.43
CA GLY A 132 -8.78 -12.90 5.61
C GLY A 132 -8.60 -14.42 5.74
N LYS A 133 -9.13 -15.24 4.81
CA LYS A 133 -9.13 -16.71 4.82
C LYS A 133 -8.29 -17.27 3.67
N SER A 134 -7.00 -17.49 3.88
CA SER A 134 -6.04 -17.92 2.86
C SER A 134 -6.16 -19.38 2.32
N ILE A 135 -7.23 -20.16 2.57
CA ILE A 135 -7.24 -21.61 2.19
C ILE A 135 -8.58 -22.13 1.60
N SER A 136 -8.59 -22.65 0.35
CA SER A 136 -9.71 -23.19 -0.49
C SER A 136 -9.31 -23.29 -1.99
N ARG A 137 -9.14 -24.51 -2.48
CA ARG A 137 -8.38 -24.98 -3.67
C ARG A 137 -8.65 -24.39 -5.08
N SER A 138 -9.48 -23.36 -5.27
CA SER A 138 -9.31 -22.41 -6.41
C SER A 138 -8.11 -21.44 -6.20
N LYS A 139 -7.50 -21.53 -5.01
CA LYS A 139 -6.54 -20.61 -4.39
C LYS A 139 -5.08 -20.60 -4.82
N SER A 140 -4.60 -21.36 -5.82
CA SER A 140 -3.17 -21.20 -6.16
C SER A 140 -2.87 -19.79 -6.70
N TYR A 141 -3.73 -19.30 -7.59
CA TYR A 141 -3.62 -17.96 -8.15
C TYR A 141 -3.95 -16.90 -7.09
N GLY A 142 -5.08 -17.05 -6.39
CA GLY A 142 -5.46 -16.18 -5.26
C GLY A 142 -4.35 -16.07 -4.21
N ASN A 143 -3.78 -17.18 -3.75
CA ASN A 143 -2.67 -17.16 -2.78
C ASN A 143 -1.42 -16.48 -3.32
N THR A 144 -1.16 -16.52 -4.63
CA THR A 144 -0.02 -15.83 -5.23
C THR A 144 -0.25 -14.32 -5.21
N LEU A 145 -1.43 -13.86 -5.62
CA LEU A 145 -1.79 -12.44 -5.61
C LEU A 145 -1.83 -11.87 -4.19
N GLU A 146 -2.44 -12.59 -3.24
CA GLU A 146 -2.45 -12.24 -1.82
C GLU A 146 -1.02 -12.16 -1.27
N PHE A 147 -0.16 -13.11 -1.63
CA PHE A 147 1.24 -13.09 -1.23
C PHE A 147 1.99 -11.88 -1.82
N GLU A 148 1.75 -11.56 -3.10
CA GLU A 148 2.34 -10.40 -3.76
C GLU A 148 1.89 -9.09 -3.14
N ALA A 149 0.59 -8.94 -2.85
CA ALA A 149 0.04 -7.76 -2.17
C ALA A 149 0.57 -7.62 -0.72
N ASN A 150 0.63 -8.72 0.04
CA ASN A 150 1.24 -8.72 1.36
C ASN A 150 2.72 -8.34 1.32
N LYS A 151 3.47 -8.87 0.36
CA LYS A 151 4.88 -8.52 0.14
C LYS A 151 5.01 -7.05 -0.27
N PHE A 152 4.12 -6.56 -1.12
CA PHE A 152 4.06 -5.16 -1.55
C PHE A 152 3.86 -4.25 -0.34
N ALA A 153 2.83 -4.51 0.48
CA ALA A 153 2.52 -3.75 1.68
C ALA A 153 3.69 -3.73 2.67
N ALA A 154 4.30 -4.88 2.94
CA ALA A 154 5.42 -4.99 3.87
C ALA A 154 6.65 -4.20 3.38
N ILE A 155 6.96 -4.22 2.08
CA ILE A 155 8.08 -3.44 1.53
C ILE A 155 7.73 -1.95 1.47
N LEU A 156 6.49 -1.59 1.13
CA LEU A 156 6.03 -0.21 1.07
C LEU A 156 6.12 0.46 2.43
N LEU A 157 5.60 -0.19 3.47
CA LEU A 157 5.58 0.36 4.84
C LEU A 157 6.95 0.30 5.50
N MET A 158 7.77 -0.71 5.18
CA MET A 158 9.08 -0.92 5.79
C MET A 158 10.17 -1.10 4.72
N PRO A 159 10.55 -0.03 3.98
CA PRO A 159 11.61 -0.10 2.99
C PRO A 159 12.93 -0.55 3.61
N ARG A 160 13.63 -1.49 2.95
CA ARG A 160 14.85 -2.12 3.47
C ARG A 160 15.87 -1.08 3.98
N SER A 161 16.19 -0.09 3.15
CA SER A 161 17.18 0.93 3.49
C SER A 161 16.79 1.76 4.72
N LEU A 162 15.50 2.02 4.91
CA LEU A 162 15.01 2.78 6.06
C LEU A 162 15.04 1.92 7.33
N VAL A 163 14.63 0.65 7.26
CA VAL A 163 14.69 -0.28 8.40
C VAL A 163 16.13 -0.48 8.86
N GLN A 164 17.04 -0.76 7.93
CA GLN A 164 18.46 -0.94 8.23
C GLN A 164 19.05 0.30 8.89
N LYS A 165 18.82 1.48 8.30
CA LYS A 165 19.31 2.76 8.85
C LYS A 165 18.81 3.03 10.28
N GLN A 166 17.54 2.74 10.57
CA GLN A 166 17.02 2.92 11.93
C GLN A 166 17.55 1.85 12.88
N ALA A 167 17.70 0.61 12.42
CA ALA A 167 18.24 -0.47 13.22
C ALA A 167 19.69 -0.21 13.63
N GLU A 168 20.53 0.23 12.70
CA GLU A 168 21.91 0.66 12.92
C GLU A 168 21.95 1.81 13.93
N ARG A 169 21.18 2.87 13.71
CA ARG A 169 21.12 4.02 14.61
C ARG A 169 20.77 3.62 16.06
N ILE A 170 19.77 2.76 16.24
CA ILE A 170 19.38 2.33 17.59
C ILE A 170 20.48 1.48 18.23
N ARG A 171 21.16 0.62 17.46
CA ARG A 171 22.29 -0.16 17.96
C ARG A 171 23.47 0.71 18.37
N ASP A 172 23.73 1.79 17.62
CA ASP A 172 24.76 2.78 17.97
C ASP A 172 24.41 3.58 19.24
N GLU A 173 23.12 3.77 19.52
CA GLU A 173 22.64 4.45 20.73
C GLU A 173 22.54 3.49 21.95
N GLU A 174 22.36 2.19 21.71
CA GLU A 174 22.12 1.14 22.73
C GLU A 174 22.89 -0.17 22.41
N ASP A 175 24.18 -0.22 22.71
CA ASP A 175 25.09 -1.34 22.39
C ASP A 175 24.61 -2.75 22.82
N THR A 176 23.79 -2.84 23.86
CA THR A 176 23.31 -4.12 24.41
C THR A 176 21.84 -4.43 24.08
N ILE A 177 21.25 -3.73 23.11
CA ILE A 177 19.84 -3.94 22.76
C ILE A 177 19.62 -5.36 22.20
N THR A 178 18.59 -6.04 22.72
CA THR A 178 18.19 -7.35 22.19
C THR A 178 17.38 -7.18 20.90
N ASN A 179 17.40 -8.18 20.02
CA ASN A 179 16.60 -8.14 18.79
C ASN A 179 15.10 -7.95 19.07
N SER A 180 14.56 -8.51 20.16
CA SER A 180 13.16 -8.30 20.53
C SER A 180 12.85 -6.84 20.86
N CYS A 181 13.69 -6.19 21.68
CA CYS A 181 13.53 -4.77 22.01
C CYS A 181 13.71 -3.88 20.77
N LEU A 182 14.67 -4.21 19.91
CA LEU A 182 14.90 -3.51 18.65
C LEU A 182 13.68 -3.61 17.72
N ILE A 183 13.07 -4.79 17.59
CA ILE A 183 11.85 -5.00 16.82
C ILE A 183 10.69 -4.15 17.36
N GLU A 184 10.52 -4.06 18.68
CA GLU A 184 9.47 -3.23 19.29
C GLU A 184 9.67 -1.73 19.02
N LYS A 185 10.91 -1.24 19.14
CA LYS A 185 11.25 0.15 18.80
C LYS A 185 11.03 0.43 17.32
N LEU A 186 11.47 -0.46 16.44
CA LEU A 186 11.26 -0.32 14.99
C LEU A 186 9.76 -0.37 14.65
N ALA A 187 8.98 -1.28 15.24
CA ALA A 187 7.54 -1.35 15.01
C ALA A 187 6.85 -0.03 15.34
N THR A 188 7.26 0.59 16.46
CA THR A 188 6.80 1.92 16.88
C THR A 188 7.19 3.01 15.88
N ILE A 189 8.46 3.06 15.44
CA ILE A 189 8.97 4.08 14.51
C ILE A 189 8.27 4.00 13.13
N PHE A 190 7.99 2.79 12.66
CA PHE A 190 7.38 2.55 11.35
C PHE A 190 5.85 2.58 11.39
N ASP A 191 5.23 2.71 12.57
CA ASP A 191 3.78 2.66 12.79
C ASP A 191 3.15 1.39 12.18
N VAL A 192 3.70 0.24 12.57
CA VAL A 192 3.25 -1.10 12.15
C VAL A 192 3.12 -2.02 13.37
N SER A 193 2.46 -3.17 13.21
CA SER A 193 2.39 -4.16 14.29
C SER A 193 3.77 -4.78 14.57
N ILE A 194 4.00 -5.20 15.83
CA ILE A 194 5.21 -5.95 16.22
C ILE A 194 5.35 -7.22 15.37
N GLN A 195 4.23 -7.88 15.05
CA GLN A 195 4.23 -9.08 14.20
C GLN A 195 4.72 -8.77 12.78
N SER A 196 4.21 -7.72 12.14
CA SER A 196 4.62 -7.27 10.81
C SER A 196 6.11 -6.91 10.79
N MET A 197 6.58 -6.16 11.80
CA MET A 197 8.00 -5.82 11.93
C MET A 197 8.87 -7.05 12.17
N THR A 198 8.44 -8.00 13.01
CA THR A 198 9.17 -9.25 13.26
C THR A 198 9.39 -10.03 11.96
N TYR A 199 8.34 -10.18 11.15
CA TYR A 199 8.44 -10.87 9.86
C TYR A 199 9.37 -10.12 8.91
N ARG A 200 9.25 -8.79 8.86
CA ARG A 200 10.11 -7.96 8.02
C ARG A 200 11.58 -8.03 8.44
N PHE A 201 11.85 -7.96 9.73
CA PHE A 201 13.19 -8.02 10.31
C PHE A 201 13.90 -9.32 9.94
N LYS A 202 13.19 -10.46 10.08
CA LYS A 202 13.67 -11.78 9.62
C LYS A 202 13.94 -11.80 8.12
N ASN A 203 13.02 -11.30 7.29
CA ASN A 203 13.19 -11.27 5.84
C ASN A 203 14.32 -10.35 5.36
N LEU A 204 14.83 -9.48 6.22
CA LEU A 204 15.96 -8.60 5.93
C LEU A 204 17.30 -9.14 6.44
N ASP A 205 17.28 -10.27 7.16
CA ASP A 205 18.42 -10.90 7.83
C ASP A 205 19.14 -9.94 8.80
N LEU A 206 18.35 -9.25 9.65
CA LEU A 206 18.86 -8.29 10.64
C LEU A 206 18.98 -8.85 12.06
#